data_AF-A0A098C0A1-F1
#
_entry.id   AF-A0A098C0A1-F1
#
_cell.length_a   1.000
_cell.length_b   1.000
_cell.length_c   1.000
_cell.angle_alpha   90.00
_cell.angle_beta   90.00
_cell.angle_gamma   90.00
#
_symmetry.space_group_name_H-M   'P 1'
#
loop_
_entity.id
_entity.type
_entity.pdbx_description
1 polymer ?
#
loop_
_entity_poly.entity_id
_entity_poly.type
_entity_poly.pdbx_seq_one_letter_code
_entity_poly.pdbx_strand_id
1 'polypeptide(L)'
;MKTDDRGVIEMIQENPYMQYFLGLEAFTYEQVMTPSLLVSIRKRIDLDVFESLTDDLIRKGLKLKAGADQEEVDKDTKDEEDDNDDDPDPHPGNKGKLQLDATVCDADIKYPTDLDLLNGSRQKAEELIDELCLKLGVQDKPRTYRRVARKEFLNVSKM
;
A
#
# COMPACT_ATOMS: atom_id res chain seq x y z
N MET A 1 12.28 -15.36 8.75
CA MET A 1 13.02 -14.90 7.56
C MET A 1 14.50 -14.95 7.86
N LYS A 2 15.34 -15.45 6.94
CA LYS A 2 16.80 -15.34 7.08
C LYS A 2 17.18 -13.91 6.69
N THR A 3 17.79 -13.18 7.62
CA THR A 3 18.27 -11.80 7.47
C THR A 3 19.72 -11.75 6.99
N ASP A 4 20.13 -12.69 6.13
CA ASP A 4 21.44 -12.69 5.50
C ASP A 4 21.44 -11.84 4.22
N ASP A 5 22.62 -11.36 3.81
CA ASP A 5 22.73 -10.45 2.65
C ASP A 5 22.18 -11.07 1.36
N ARG A 6 22.21 -12.41 1.25
CA ARG A 6 21.61 -13.15 0.15
C ARG A 6 20.09 -13.09 0.20
N GLY A 7 19.49 -13.33 1.36
CA GLY A 7 18.05 -13.21 1.58
C GLY A 7 17.53 -11.80 1.31
N VAL A 8 18.28 -10.75 1.67
CA VAL A 8 17.89 -9.36 1.36
C VAL A 8 17.81 -9.13 -0.15
N ILE A 9 18.75 -9.66 -0.93
CA ILE A 9 18.73 -9.52 -2.38
C ILE A 9 17.61 -10.33 -3.01
N GLU A 10 17.33 -11.53 -2.51
CA GLU A 10 16.17 -12.32 -2.95
C GLU A 10 14.86 -11.58 -2.67
N MET A 11 14.72 -10.96 -1.49
CA MET A 11 13.55 -10.12 -1.18
C MET A 11 13.40 -8.92 -2.12
N ILE A 12 14.50 -8.29 -2.55
CA ILE A 12 14.47 -7.19 -3.52
C ILE A 12 14.03 -7.71 -4.90
N GLN A 13 14.49 -8.89 -5.31
CA GLN A 13 14.10 -9.48 -6.60
C GLN A 13 12.61 -9.81 -6.66
N GLU A 14 12.03 -10.29 -5.56
CA GLU A 14 10.61 -10.68 -5.52
C GLU A 14 9.66 -9.49 -5.36
N ASN A 15 10.15 -8.34 -4.87
CA ASN A 15 9.31 -7.21 -4.52
C ASN A 15 9.48 -6.00 -5.48
N PRO A 16 8.50 -5.72 -6.37
CA PRO A 16 8.58 -4.61 -7.30
C PRO A 16 8.61 -3.23 -6.62
N TYR A 17 8.06 -3.09 -5.42
CA TYR A 17 8.12 -1.84 -4.67
C TYR A 17 9.53 -1.56 -4.16
N MET A 18 10.24 -2.58 -3.67
CA MET A 18 11.63 -2.42 -3.25
C MET A 18 12.51 -2.02 -4.44
N GLN A 19 12.28 -2.61 -5.61
CA GLN A 19 12.96 -2.21 -6.85
C GLN A 19 12.67 -0.76 -7.23
N TYR A 20 11.41 -0.33 -7.13
CA TYR A 20 11.02 1.05 -7.39
C TYR A 20 11.71 2.03 -6.43
N PHE A 21 11.78 1.72 -5.12
CA PHE A 21 12.48 2.56 -4.15
C PHE A 21 13.99 2.63 -4.39
N LEU A 22 14.58 1.58 -4.96
CA LEU A 22 15.97 1.57 -5.41
C LEU A 22 16.18 2.36 -6.72
N GLY A 23 15.10 2.84 -7.35
CA GLY A 23 15.14 3.66 -8.57
C GLY A 23 15.19 2.85 -9.87
N LEU A 24 14.80 1.57 -9.86
CA LEU A 24 14.67 0.79 -11.10
C LEU A 24 13.46 1.27 -11.92
N GLU A 25 13.67 1.49 -13.23
CA GLU A 25 12.63 1.96 -14.15
C GLU A 25 11.55 0.89 -14.42
N ALA A 26 11.92 -0.37 -14.33
CA ALA A 26 11.05 -1.51 -14.57
C ALA A 26 11.40 -2.67 -13.63
N PHE A 27 10.40 -3.51 -13.39
CA PHE A 27 10.58 -4.72 -12.60
C PHE A 27 11.47 -5.73 -13.33
N THR A 28 12.42 -6.30 -12.60
CA THR A 28 13.34 -7.33 -13.09
C THR A 28 13.44 -8.50 -12.12
N TYR A 29 13.54 -9.71 -12.67
CA TYR A 29 13.85 -10.93 -11.93
C TYR A 29 15.37 -11.15 -11.78
N GLU A 30 16.18 -10.31 -12.44
CA GLU A 30 17.62 -10.41 -12.33
C GLU A 30 18.13 -9.87 -10.99
N GLN A 31 19.29 -10.36 -10.59
CA GLN A 31 19.93 -9.89 -9.38
C GLN A 31 20.39 -8.44 -9.52
N VAL A 32 19.73 -7.55 -8.77
CA VAL A 32 20.01 -6.10 -8.77
C VAL A 32 21.46 -5.79 -8.38
N MET A 33 22.02 -6.54 -7.42
CA MET A 33 23.43 -6.42 -7.02
C MET A 33 23.94 -7.71 -6.38
N THR A 34 25.25 -7.90 -6.33
CA THR A 34 25.84 -9.07 -5.66
C THR A 34 25.79 -8.92 -4.13
N PRO A 35 25.61 -10.02 -3.37
CA PRO A 35 25.59 -9.98 -1.90
C PRO A 35 26.82 -9.31 -1.27
N SER A 36 28.00 -9.50 -1.87
CA SER A 36 29.24 -8.87 -1.41
C SER A 36 29.27 -7.36 -1.58
N LEU A 37 28.56 -6.82 -2.59
CA LEU A 37 28.45 -5.39 -2.81
C LEU A 37 27.62 -4.74 -1.70
N LEU A 38 26.55 -5.40 -1.24
CA LEU A 38 25.72 -4.94 -0.12
C LEU A 38 26.54 -4.80 1.19
N VAL A 39 27.45 -5.75 1.45
CA VAL A 39 28.42 -5.65 2.57
C VAL A 39 29.35 -4.46 2.40
N SER A 40 29.84 -4.25 1.17
CA SER A 40 30.77 -3.15 0.87
C SER A 40 30.11 -1.78 1.03
N ILE A 41 28.84 -1.66 0.64
CA ILE A 41 28.02 -0.47 0.88
C ILE A 41 27.85 -0.26 2.39
N ARG A 42 27.43 -1.29 3.14
CA ARG A 42 27.24 -1.19 4.59
C ARG A 42 28.50 -0.73 5.33
N LYS A 43 29.68 -1.18 4.90
CA LYS A 43 30.96 -0.76 5.49
C LYS A 43 31.39 0.65 5.12
N ARG A 44 30.81 1.24 4.08
CA ARG A 44 31.09 2.61 3.63
C ARG A 44 30.08 3.61 4.14
N ILE A 45 28.89 3.15 4.51
CA ILE A 45 27.88 3.95 5.20
C ILE A 45 28.19 3.83 6.68
N ASP A 46 28.91 4.81 7.21
CA ASP A 46 29.21 4.89 8.63
C ASP A 46 27.93 5.15 9.43
N LEU A 47 27.97 4.80 10.71
CA LEU A 47 26.82 4.94 11.61
C LEU A 47 26.28 6.38 11.63
N ASP A 48 27.19 7.36 11.66
CA ASP A 48 26.85 8.79 11.65
C ASP A 48 26.04 9.18 10.40
N VAL A 49 26.39 8.60 9.24
CA VAL A 49 25.67 8.85 7.98
C VAL A 49 24.26 8.24 8.06
N PHE A 50 24.14 7.04 8.61
CA PHE A 50 22.85 6.37 8.77
C PHE A 50 21.94 7.09 9.76
N GLU A 51 22.48 7.53 10.90
CA GLU A 51 21.77 8.32 11.90
C GLU A 51 21.29 9.65 11.29
N SER A 52 22.18 10.39 10.62
CA SER A 52 21.80 11.66 9.97
C SER A 52 20.70 11.48 8.90
N LEU A 53 20.74 10.38 8.14
CA LEU A 53 19.70 10.06 7.15
C LEU A 53 18.36 9.74 7.83
N THR A 54 18.39 9.02 8.95
CA THR A 54 17.19 8.67 9.73
C THR A 54 16.55 9.94 10.32
N ASP A 55 17.36 10.83 10.89
CA ASP A 55 16.91 12.12 11.40
C ASP A 55 16.27 12.97 10.31
N ASP A 56 16.91 13.05 9.13
CA ASP A 56 16.39 13.78 7.99
C ASP A 56 15.09 13.17 7.44
N LEU A 57 14.97 11.85 7.45
CA LEU A 57 13.75 11.13 7.07
C LEU A 57 12.61 11.47 8.04
N ILE A 58 12.86 11.44 9.35
CA ILE A 58 11.88 11.79 10.38
C ILE A 58 11.45 13.25 10.25
N ARG A 59 12.40 14.18 10.13
CA ARG A 59 12.13 15.62 9.95
C ARG A 59 11.24 15.87 8.72
N LYS A 60 11.59 15.28 7.58
CA LYS A 60 10.83 15.44 6.32
C LYS A 60 9.48 14.72 6.36
N GLY A 61 9.42 13.51 6.91
CA GLY A 61 8.21 12.68 7.00
C GLY A 61 7.17 13.28 7.94
N LEU A 62 7.59 13.82 9.08
CA LEU A 62 6.73 14.47 10.06
C LEU A 62 6.45 15.96 9.74
N LYS A 63 7.01 16.48 8.63
CA LYS A 63 6.91 17.90 8.24
C LYS A 63 7.30 18.86 9.38
N LEU A 64 8.25 18.46 10.22
CA LEU A 64 8.78 19.32 11.26
C LEU A 64 9.47 20.48 10.55
N LYS A 65 8.90 21.69 10.67
CA LYS A 65 9.53 22.88 10.11
C LYS A 65 10.86 23.09 10.83
N ALA A 66 11.91 23.41 10.06
CA ALA A 66 13.19 23.85 10.60
C ALA A 66 12.94 25.03 11.56
N GLY A 67 13.09 24.78 12.87
CA GLY A 67 12.86 25.78 13.91
C GLY A 67 12.00 25.36 15.11
N ALA A 68 11.70 24.07 15.30
CA ALA A 68 11.32 23.57 16.63
C ALA A 68 12.56 22.93 17.26
N ASP A 69 12.90 23.41 18.45
CA ASP A 69 14.10 23.05 19.20
C ASP A 69 14.32 21.53 19.28
N GLN A 70 15.56 21.10 19.08
CA GLN A 70 15.99 19.75 19.38
C GLN A 70 15.89 19.55 20.90
N GLU A 71 14.90 18.79 21.35
CA GLU A 71 15.10 18.02 22.56
C GLU A 71 15.99 16.82 22.18
N GLU A 72 17.19 16.84 22.75
CA GLU A 72 18.18 15.76 22.69
C GLU A 72 17.49 14.43 23.02
N VAL A 73 17.38 13.53 22.03
CA VAL A 73 16.96 12.16 22.28
C VAL A 73 18.20 11.43 22.80
N ASP A 74 18.32 11.44 24.12
CA ASP A 74 19.43 10.83 24.86
C ASP A 74 19.52 9.33 24.54
N LYS A 75 20.71 8.90 24.13
CA LYS A 75 21.04 7.49 23.85
C LYS A 75 21.32 6.79 25.18
N ASP A 76 20.31 6.20 25.80
CA ASP A 76 20.54 5.04 26.66
C ASP A 76 19.29 4.16 26.70
N THR A 77 19.39 2.96 26.14
CA THR A 77 18.46 1.88 26.47
C THR A 77 19.32 0.66 26.75
N LYS A 78 19.78 0.61 28.01
CA LYS A 78 20.08 -0.66 28.67
C LYS A 78 18.78 -1.44 28.78
N ASP A 79 18.84 -2.69 28.35
CA ASP A 79 17.95 -3.75 28.78
C ASP A 79 17.88 -3.72 30.32
N GLU A 80 16.71 -3.49 30.92
CA GLU A 80 16.28 -4.20 32.14
C GLU A 80 14.75 -4.36 32.11
N GLU A 81 14.32 -5.59 32.33
CA GLU A 81 12.97 -6.01 32.64
C GLU A 81 12.56 -5.40 33.98
N ASP A 82 11.47 -4.62 34.05
CA ASP A 82 10.57 -4.69 35.22
C ASP A 82 9.16 -4.16 34.91
N ASP A 83 8.25 -4.80 35.62
CA ASP A 83 6.81 -4.82 35.57
C ASP A 83 6.19 -3.62 36.32
N ASN A 84 5.01 -3.19 35.87
CA ASN A 84 4.12 -2.17 36.48
C ASN A 84 4.63 -0.72 36.53
N ASP A 85 3.96 0.17 35.79
CA ASP A 85 3.16 1.19 36.48
C ASP A 85 2.05 1.77 35.57
N ASP A 86 0.90 1.88 36.21
CA ASP A 86 -0.42 2.26 35.72
C ASP A 86 -0.52 3.80 35.80
N ASP A 87 -0.35 4.50 34.69
CA ASP A 87 -0.79 5.90 34.58
C ASP A 87 -1.29 6.21 33.14
N PRO A 88 -2.57 6.58 32.97
CA PRO A 88 -3.18 6.73 31.65
C PRO A 88 -2.92 8.17 31.16
N ASP A 89 -1.73 8.39 30.60
CA ASP A 89 -1.48 9.62 29.87
C ASP A 89 -2.45 9.66 28.66
N PRO A 90 -3.28 10.71 28.47
CA PRO A 90 -4.29 10.74 27.42
C PRO A 90 -3.64 11.03 26.06
N HIS A 91 -2.77 10.13 25.61
CA HIS A 91 -2.40 10.08 24.21
C HIS A 91 -3.68 9.83 23.42
N PRO A 92 -4.03 10.67 22.43
CA PRO A 92 -5.15 10.40 21.56
C PRO A 92 -4.86 9.06 20.89
N GLY A 93 -5.52 8.00 21.37
CA GLY A 93 -5.29 6.63 20.92
C GLY A 93 -5.20 6.60 19.40
N ASN A 94 -4.20 5.90 18.88
CA ASN A 94 -3.96 5.71 17.46
C ASN A 94 -5.28 5.34 16.75
N LYS A 95 -5.76 6.24 15.87
CA LYS A 95 -6.98 6.02 15.08
C LYS A 95 -6.60 5.52 13.69
N GLY A 96 -7.17 4.40 13.28
CA GLY A 96 -6.95 3.80 11.96
C GLY A 96 -6.86 2.29 12.04
N LYS A 97 -6.71 1.64 10.88
CA LYS A 97 -6.34 0.22 10.81
C LYS A 97 -4.82 0.11 10.70
N LEU A 98 -4.20 -0.70 11.56
CA LEU A 98 -2.79 -1.06 11.44
C LEU A 98 -2.65 -2.16 10.38
N GLN A 99 -2.02 -1.86 9.25
CA GLN A 99 -1.58 -2.88 8.29
C GLN A 99 -0.25 -3.45 8.78
N LEU A 100 -0.27 -4.72 9.21
CA LEU A 100 0.91 -5.42 9.73
C LEU A 100 1.84 -5.93 8.61
N ASP A 101 1.29 -6.08 7.41
CA ASP A 101 1.97 -6.63 6.25
C ASP A 101 1.78 -5.65 5.09
N ALA A 102 2.88 -5.22 4.48
CA ALA A 102 2.87 -4.30 3.33
C ALA A 102 2.28 -4.95 2.07
N THR A 103 2.15 -6.28 2.03
CA THR A 103 1.50 -7.01 0.92
C THR A 103 -0.01 -7.09 1.06
N VAL A 104 -0.57 -6.75 2.24
CA VAL A 104 -2.00 -6.79 2.51
C VAL A 104 -2.61 -5.43 2.16
N CYS A 105 -3.27 -5.36 1.00
CA CYS A 105 -4.15 -4.25 0.68
C CYS A 105 -5.60 -4.58 1.07
N ASP A 106 -6.30 -3.61 1.65
CA ASP A 106 -7.75 -3.71 1.84
C ASP A 106 -8.39 -3.82 0.44
N ALA A 107 -8.87 -5.02 0.11
CA ALA A 107 -9.63 -5.24 -1.10
C ALA A 107 -11.06 -4.78 -0.84
N ASP A 108 -11.44 -3.61 -1.37
CA ASP A 108 -12.82 -3.10 -1.34
C ASP A 108 -13.76 -3.90 -2.27
N ILE A 109 -13.66 -5.21 -2.20
CA ILE A 109 -14.41 -6.15 -3.01
C ILE A 109 -15.63 -6.59 -2.21
N LYS A 110 -16.81 -6.17 -2.66
CA LYS A 110 -18.08 -6.52 -2.03
C LYS A 110 -18.37 -8.00 -2.24
N TYR A 111 -18.48 -8.78 -1.16
CA TYR A 111 -18.97 -10.16 -1.21
C TYR A 111 -20.51 -10.19 -1.28
N PRO A 112 -21.13 -11.07 -2.11
CA PRO A 112 -20.53 -12.01 -3.04
C PRO A 112 -20.02 -11.31 -4.31
N THR A 113 -18.75 -11.59 -4.63
CA THR A 113 -17.90 -10.83 -5.55
C THR A 113 -18.47 -10.63 -6.96
N ASP A 114 -19.20 -11.63 -7.46
CA ASP A 114 -19.44 -11.70 -8.91
C ASP A 114 -20.82 -11.16 -9.31
N LEU A 115 -21.85 -11.33 -8.49
CA LEU A 115 -23.23 -10.98 -8.87
C LEU A 115 -23.45 -9.47 -8.92
N ASP A 116 -22.99 -8.76 -7.89
CA ASP A 116 -23.09 -7.30 -7.81
C ASP A 116 -22.18 -6.64 -8.85
N LEU A 117 -20.97 -7.17 -9.04
CA LEU A 117 -20.03 -6.70 -10.06
C LEU A 117 -20.60 -6.87 -11.47
N LEU A 118 -21.21 -8.03 -11.78
CA LEU A 118 -21.83 -8.29 -13.07
C LEU A 118 -23.03 -7.36 -13.31
N ASN A 119 -23.88 -7.16 -12.30
CA ASN A 119 -25.01 -6.23 -12.43
C ASN A 119 -24.55 -4.77 -12.59
N GLY A 120 -23.52 -4.36 -11.87
CA GLY A 120 -22.90 -3.03 -12.01
C GLY A 120 -22.33 -2.83 -13.42
N SER A 121 -21.58 -3.82 -13.92
CA SER A 121 -21.01 -3.80 -15.28
C SER A 121 -22.11 -3.69 -16.35
N ARG A 122 -23.21 -4.44 -16.19
CA ARG A 122 -24.38 -4.35 -17.07
C ARG A 122 -25.00 -2.96 -17.07
N GLN A 123 -25.23 -2.37 -15.88
CA GLN A 123 -25.79 -1.02 -15.76
C GLN A 123 -24.90 0.03 -16.42
N LYS A 124 -23.58 -0.08 -16.24
CA LYS A 124 -22.62 0.83 -16.87
C LYS A 124 -22.58 0.70 -18.38
N ALA A 125 -22.61 -0.52 -18.92
CA ALA A 125 -22.71 -0.73 -20.37
C ALA A 125 -24.01 -0.14 -20.95
N GLU A 126 -25.12 -0.28 -20.21
CA GLU A 126 -26.40 0.32 -20.57
C GLU A 126 -26.35 1.86 -20.58
N GLU A 127 -25.77 2.48 -19.55
CA GLU A 127 -25.54 3.93 -19.48
C GLU A 127 -24.67 4.43 -20.64
N LEU A 128 -23.57 3.72 -20.95
CA LEU A 128 -22.71 4.05 -22.08
C LEU A 128 -23.44 4.02 -23.41
N ILE A 129 -24.30 3.01 -23.63
CA ILE A 129 -25.14 2.95 -24.84
C ILE A 129 -26.07 4.16 -24.92
N ASP A 130 -26.66 4.60 -23.80
CA ASP A 130 -27.52 5.79 -23.76
C ASP A 130 -26.76 7.05 -24.14
N GLU A 131 -25.60 7.26 -23.50
CA GLU A 131 -24.76 8.41 -23.78
C GLU A 131 -24.28 8.45 -25.24
N LEU A 132 -23.87 7.30 -25.79
CA LEU A 132 -23.40 7.21 -27.16
C LEU A 132 -24.53 7.46 -28.17
N CYS A 133 -25.72 6.90 -27.95
CA CYS A 133 -26.86 7.15 -28.83
C CYS A 133 -27.25 8.63 -28.83
N LEU A 134 -27.21 9.28 -27.66
CA LEU A 134 -27.49 10.71 -27.52
C LEU A 134 -26.43 11.57 -28.23
N LYS A 135 -25.13 11.27 -28.03
CA LYS A 135 -24.02 12.01 -28.64
C LYS A 135 -23.97 11.86 -30.17
N LEU A 136 -24.29 10.66 -30.67
CA LEU A 136 -24.24 10.34 -32.11
C LEU A 136 -25.56 10.67 -32.85
N GLY A 137 -26.59 11.15 -32.14
CA GLY A 137 -27.88 11.48 -32.74
C GLY A 137 -28.64 10.28 -33.30
N VAL A 138 -28.38 9.08 -32.76
CA VAL A 138 -29.03 7.83 -33.18
C VAL A 138 -30.47 7.85 -32.68
N GLN A 139 -31.43 7.96 -33.60
CA GLN A 139 -32.86 8.00 -33.31
C GLN A 139 -33.36 6.63 -32.82
N ASP A 140 -32.90 5.56 -33.46
CA ASP A 140 -33.29 4.19 -33.12
C ASP A 140 -32.24 3.53 -32.25
N LYS A 141 -32.49 3.58 -30.93
CA LYS A 141 -31.62 2.95 -29.95
C LYS A 141 -31.57 1.42 -30.14
N PRO A 142 -30.38 0.79 -30.08
CA PRO A 142 -30.24 -0.65 -30.09
C PRO A 142 -31.09 -1.32 -29.01
N ARG A 143 -31.68 -2.48 -29.34
CA ARG A 143 -32.52 -3.24 -28.41
C ARG A 143 -31.69 -3.69 -27.19
N THR A 144 -32.08 -3.21 -26.02
CA THR A 144 -31.48 -3.64 -24.73
C THR A 144 -32.48 -4.42 -23.89
N TYR A 145 -32.09 -5.56 -23.33
CA TYR A 145 -32.92 -6.43 -22.50
C TYR A 145 -32.91 -6.06 -21.01
N ARG A 146 -32.83 -4.76 -20.67
CA ARG A 146 -32.61 -4.25 -19.30
C ARG A 146 -33.61 -4.80 -18.28
N ARG A 147 -34.89 -4.90 -18.68
CA ARG A 147 -35.97 -5.42 -17.82
C ARG A 147 -35.81 -6.92 -17.51
N VAL A 148 -35.39 -7.70 -18.50
CA VAL A 148 -35.18 -9.15 -18.33
C VAL A 148 -33.96 -9.38 -17.43
N ALA A 149 -32.84 -8.74 -17.75
CA ALA A 149 -31.61 -8.86 -16.96
C ALA A 149 -31.78 -8.38 -15.52
N ARG A 150 -32.55 -7.30 -15.28
CA ARG A 150 -32.86 -6.84 -13.92
C ARG A 150 -33.71 -7.87 -13.16
N LYS A 151 -34.67 -8.51 -13.82
CA LYS A 151 -35.51 -9.56 -13.22
C LYS A 151 -34.67 -10.78 -12.85
N GLU A 152 -33.78 -11.23 -13.74
CA GLU A 152 -32.86 -12.34 -13.48
C GLU A 152 -31.92 -12.04 -12.30
N PHE A 153 -31.31 -10.86 -12.28
CA PHE A 153 -30.49 -10.43 -11.15
C PHE A 153 -31.26 -10.43 -9.83
N LEU A 154 -32.49 -9.90 -9.80
CA LEU A 154 -33.31 -9.87 -8.60
C LEU A 154 -33.74 -11.26 -8.13
N ASN A 155 -33.89 -12.22 -9.04
CA ASN A 155 -34.20 -13.60 -8.69
C ASN A 155 -33.00 -14.28 -8.04
N VAL A 156 -31.81 -14.10 -8.60
CA VAL A 156 -30.56 -14.69 -8.09
C VAL A 156 -30.11 -14.03 -6.79
N SER A 157 -30.24 -12.71 -6.67
CA SER A 157 -29.85 -11.95 -5.47
C SER A 157 -30.78 -12.16 -4.25
N LYS A 158 -31.94 -12.80 -4.43
CA LYS A 158 -32.89 -13.12 -3.36
C LYS A 158 -32.74 -14.54 -2.81
N MET A 159 -31.97 -15.40 -3.50
CA MET A 159 -31.55 -16.70 -2.97
C MET A 159 -30.44 -16.49 -1.94
#